data_AF-A0A938WHZ9-F1
#
_entry.id   AF-A0A938WHZ9-F1
#
_cell.length_a   1.000
_cell.length_b   1.000
_cell.length_c   1.000
_cell.angle_alpha   90.00
_cell.angle_beta   90.00
_cell.angle_gamma   90.00
#
_symmetry.space_group_name_H-M   'P 1'
#
loop_
_entity.id
_entity.type
_entity.pdbx_description
1 polymer ?
#
loop_
_entity_poly.entity_id
_entity_poly.type
_entity_poly.pdbx_seq_one_letter_code
_entity_poly.pdbx_strand_id
1 'polypeptide(L)'
;MKAIQKGFTLIELMIVVAIIGILAAIAIPAYQDYTIRSQVTEGLTLAGDLKASIAEYVAQVGEWPAGMAELGLGSGGAANKTGRYVDQIDVSNGTITITYGNDAHSNIQTFTLSLRPFVNVNQDIVWACGDADQPDDSSDTPDGGTIPSDAGATTVLGKYMPTSCRATP
;
A
#
# COMPACT_ATOMS: atom_id res chain seq x y z
N MET A 1 1.53 43.93 -49.92
CA MET A 1 2.75 43.10 -49.81
C MET A 1 2.38 41.83 -49.06
N LYS A 2 2.48 40.65 -49.69
CA LYS A 2 2.23 39.37 -49.01
C LYS A 2 3.44 39.06 -48.12
N ALA A 3 3.24 39.00 -46.80
CA ALA A 3 4.28 38.56 -45.88
C ALA A 3 4.62 37.10 -46.19
N ILE A 4 5.90 36.82 -46.48
CA ILE A 4 6.41 35.45 -46.59
C ILE A 4 6.40 34.88 -45.17
N GLN A 5 5.48 33.96 -44.88
CA GLN A 5 5.52 33.20 -43.63
C GLN A 5 6.82 32.38 -43.60
N LYS A 6 7.69 32.70 -42.65
CA LYS A 6 8.86 31.86 -42.33
C LYS A 6 8.33 30.58 -41.70
N GLY A 7 8.40 29.47 -42.43
CA GLY A 7 8.09 28.14 -41.91
C GLY A 7 9.14 27.67 -40.90
N PHE A 8 8.74 26.77 -40.00
CA PHE A 8 9.62 26.08 -39.06
C PHE A 8 10.65 25.24 -39.83
N THR A 9 11.93 25.29 -39.44
CA THR A 9 12.96 24.48 -40.10
C THR A 9 12.95 23.04 -39.57
N LEU A 10 13.34 22.09 -40.42
CA LEU A 10 13.46 20.68 -40.04
C LEU A 10 14.49 20.51 -38.90
N ILE A 11 15.55 21.34 -38.89
CA ILE A 11 16.56 21.36 -37.83
C ILE A 11 15.97 21.82 -36.49
N GLU A 12 15.16 22.89 -36.47
CA GLU A 12 14.50 23.33 -35.24
C GLU A 12 13.59 22.24 -34.68
N LEU A 13 12.86 21.54 -35.54
CA LEU A 13 12.00 20.43 -35.11
C LEU A 13 12.81 19.26 -34.54
N MET A 14 13.94 18.91 -35.15
CA MET A 14 14.81 17.84 -34.65
C MET A 14 15.43 18.16 -33.29
N ILE A 15 15.84 19.42 -33.05
CA ILE A 15 16.37 19.84 -31.75
C ILE A 15 15.28 19.74 -30.68
N VAL A 16 14.05 20.16 -30.99
CA VAL A 16 12.92 20.06 -30.06
C VAL A 16 12.63 18.61 -29.70
N VAL A 17 12.59 17.71 -30.69
CA VAL A 17 12.39 16.27 -30.44
C VAL A 17 13.52 15.68 -29.59
N ALA A 18 14.77 16.09 -29.83
CA ALA A 18 15.91 15.64 -29.02
C ALA A 18 15.78 16.06 -27.55
N ILE A 19 15.40 17.31 -27.29
CA ILE A 19 15.21 17.82 -25.93
C ILE A 19 14.04 17.10 -25.24
N ILE A 20 12.90 16.93 -25.93
CA ILE A 20 11.74 16.19 -25.41
C ILE A 20 12.13 14.74 -25.10
N GLY A 21 12.93 14.09 -25.95
CA GLY A 21 13.42 12.73 -25.74
C GLY A 21 14.22 12.58 -24.44
N ILE A 22 15.12 13.52 -24.15
CA ILE A 22 15.92 13.52 -22.91
C ILE A 22 15.02 13.72 -21.68
N LEU A 23 14.11 14.69 -21.74
CA LEU A 23 13.18 14.96 -20.63
C LEU A 23 12.27 13.76 -20.37
N ALA A 24 11.75 13.12 -21.42
CA ALA A 24 10.89 11.95 -21.32
C ALA A 24 11.61 10.76 -20.67
N ALA A 25 12.88 10.53 -21.01
CA ALA A 25 13.67 9.43 -20.44
C ALA A 25 13.80 9.50 -18.91
N ILE A 26 13.85 10.71 -18.34
CA ILE A 26 13.93 10.94 -16.89
C ILE A 26 12.52 10.99 -16.26
N ALA A 27 11.57 11.64 -16.94
CA ALA A 27 10.24 11.87 -16.40
C ALA A 27 9.37 10.62 -16.37
N ILE A 28 9.47 9.73 -17.37
CA ILE A 28 8.61 8.54 -17.47
C ILE A 28 8.82 7.58 -16.29
N PRO A 29 10.06 7.18 -15.92
CA PRO A 29 10.26 6.28 -14.78
C PRO A 29 9.79 6.91 -13.45
N ALA A 30 10.07 8.20 -13.23
CA ALA A 30 9.64 8.90 -12.02
C ALA A 30 8.11 9.01 -11.92
N TYR A 31 7.44 9.26 -13.05
CA TYR A 31 5.97 9.29 -13.10
C TYR A 31 5.37 7.91 -12.85
N GLN A 32 5.97 6.84 -13.38
CA GLN A 32 5.57 5.46 -13.09
C GLN A 32 5.70 5.14 -11.59
N ASP A 33 6.82 5.48 -10.96
CA ASP A 33 7.00 5.26 -9.51
C ASP A 33 5.94 6.01 -8.68
N TYR A 34 5.55 7.22 -9.10
CA TYR A 34 4.50 8.00 -8.46
C TYR A 34 3.11 7.36 -8.63
N THR A 35 2.75 6.93 -9.85
CA THR A 35 1.46 6.28 -10.09
C THR A 35 1.36 4.96 -9.34
N ILE A 36 2.42 4.15 -9.32
CA ILE A 36 2.48 2.92 -8.53
C ILE A 36 2.25 3.21 -7.04
N ARG A 37 2.89 4.24 -6.48
CA ARG A 37 2.67 4.62 -5.07
C ARG A 37 1.22 5.04 -4.79
N SER A 38 0.57 5.70 -5.75
CA SER A 38 -0.85 6.01 -5.65
C SER A 38 -1.70 4.74 -5.61
N GLN A 39 -1.37 3.73 -6.41
CA GLN A 39 -2.06 2.43 -6.41
C GLN A 39 -1.90 1.71 -5.05
N VAL A 40 -0.70 1.74 -4.46
CA VAL A 40 -0.43 1.22 -3.12
C VAL A 40 -1.26 1.95 -2.05
N THR A 41 -1.42 3.27 -2.20
CA THR A 41 -2.19 4.07 -1.23
C THR A 41 -3.69 3.77 -1.29
N GLU A 42 -4.24 3.44 -2.46
CA GLU A 42 -5.64 2.98 -2.57
C GLU A 42 -5.87 1.73 -1.69
N GLY A 43 -4.93 0.78 -1.71
CA GLY A 43 -5.01 -0.40 -0.84
C GLY A 43 -5.05 -0.06 0.64
N LEU A 44 -4.22 0.90 1.07
CA LEU A 44 -4.23 1.39 2.46
C LEU A 44 -5.56 2.02 2.85
N THR A 45 -6.19 2.76 1.94
CA THR A 45 -7.52 3.36 2.20
C THR A 45 -8.62 2.30 2.29
N LEU A 46 -8.55 1.27 1.43
CA LEU A 46 -9.51 0.16 1.43
C LEU A 46 -9.39 -0.71 2.68
N ALA A 47 -8.18 -0.88 3.21
CA ALA A 47 -7.92 -1.62 4.44
C ALA A 47 -8.22 -0.83 5.73
N GLY A 48 -8.47 0.48 5.62
CA GLY A 48 -8.53 1.38 6.78
C GLY A 48 -9.68 1.06 7.75
N ASP A 49 -10.82 0.61 7.24
CA ASP A 49 -11.99 0.26 8.04
C ASP A 49 -11.84 -1.08 8.80
N LEU A 50 -11.02 -2.01 8.29
CA LEU A 50 -10.69 -3.25 9.01
C LEU A 50 -9.93 -2.98 10.31
N LYS A 51 -9.17 -1.88 10.38
CA LYS A 51 -8.48 -1.49 11.62
C LYS A 51 -9.45 -1.26 12.76
N ALA A 52 -10.61 -0.64 12.47
CA ALA A 52 -11.65 -0.40 13.47
C ALA A 52 -12.32 -1.70 13.91
N SER A 53 -12.65 -2.59 12.98
CA SER A 53 -13.23 -3.91 13.30
C SER A 53 -12.30 -4.77 14.15
N ILE A 54 -10.99 -4.78 13.82
CA ILE A 54 -9.99 -5.50 14.62
C ILE A 54 -9.86 -4.87 16.01
N ALA A 55 -9.87 -3.54 16.11
CA ALA A 55 -9.80 -2.87 17.40
C ALA A 55 -11.00 -3.16 18.29
N GLU A 56 -12.20 -3.19 17.72
CA GLU A 56 -13.42 -3.56 18.44
C GLU A 56 -13.38 -5.03 18.92
N TYR A 57 -12.89 -5.95 18.08
CA TYR A 57 -12.74 -7.36 18.45
C TYR A 57 -11.77 -7.54 19.63
N VAL A 58 -10.60 -6.92 19.55
CA VAL A 58 -9.58 -6.99 20.61
C VAL A 58 -10.10 -6.37 21.90
N ALA A 59 -10.88 -5.28 21.84
CA ALA A 59 -11.48 -4.68 23.02
C ALA A 59 -12.52 -5.60 23.72
N GLN A 60 -13.15 -6.51 22.98
CA GLN A 60 -14.14 -7.45 23.52
C GLN A 60 -13.53 -8.78 23.98
N VAL A 61 -12.59 -9.33 23.21
CA VAL A 61 -12.05 -10.68 23.40
C VAL A 61 -10.69 -10.66 24.11
N GLY A 62 -9.91 -9.58 23.95
CA GLY A 62 -8.55 -9.47 24.48
C GLY A 62 -7.48 -10.17 23.62
N GLU A 63 -7.86 -10.73 22.47
CA GLU A 63 -6.95 -11.44 21.56
C GLU A 63 -7.09 -10.91 20.13
N TRP A 64 -6.05 -11.11 19.30
CA TRP A 64 -6.14 -10.80 17.88
C TRP A 64 -7.10 -11.76 17.17
N PRO A 65 -7.88 -11.28 16.18
CA PRO A 65 -8.73 -12.14 15.39
C PRO A 65 -7.86 -13.07 14.51
N ALA A 66 -8.08 -14.38 14.60
CA ALA A 66 -7.43 -15.39 13.77
C ALA A 66 -7.70 -15.17 12.28
N GLY A 67 -8.86 -14.59 11.94
CA GLY A 67 -9.12 -14.06 10.61
C GLY A 67 -10.50 -13.44 10.42
N MET A 68 -10.87 -13.21 9.16
CA MET A 68 -12.05 -12.42 8.79
C MET A 68 -13.40 -12.97 9.29
N ALA A 69 -13.48 -14.28 9.55
CA ALA A 69 -14.70 -14.91 10.07
C ALA A 69 -15.05 -14.40 11.48
N GLU A 70 -14.05 -14.15 12.33
CA GLU A 70 -14.24 -13.69 13.71
C GLU A 70 -14.65 -12.22 13.78
N LEU A 71 -14.29 -11.46 12.75
CA LEU A 71 -14.74 -10.08 12.55
C LEU A 71 -16.21 -10.00 12.06
N GLY A 72 -16.88 -11.14 11.85
CA GLY A 72 -18.20 -11.18 11.22
C GLY A 72 -18.17 -10.79 9.73
N LEU A 73 -16.98 -10.75 9.12
CA LEU A 73 -16.73 -10.37 7.74
C LEU A 73 -16.46 -11.61 6.85
N GLY A 74 -16.99 -12.78 7.25
CA GLY A 74 -16.71 -14.08 6.64
C GLY A 74 -16.96 -14.20 5.14
N SER A 75 -16.46 -15.31 4.56
CA SER A 75 -16.32 -15.65 3.13
C SER A 75 -17.61 -15.61 2.29
N GLY A 76 -18.13 -14.41 2.06
CA GLY A 76 -19.27 -14.17 1.20
C GLY A 76 -19.45 -12.67 0.99
N GLY A 77 -19.01 -12.17 -0.16
CA GLY A 77 -19.30 -10.82 -0.68
C GLY A 77 -18.65 -9.63 0.04
N ALA A 78 -18.49 -9.67 1.36
CA ALA A 78 -17.83 -8.63 2.17
C ALA A 78 -16.36 -8.96 2.50
N ALA A 79 -15.98 -10.24 2.39
CA ALA A 79 -14.62 -10.76 2.63
C ALA A 79 -13.62 -10.50 1.48
N ASN A 80 -14.07 -10.01 0.33
CA ASN A 80 -13.18 -9.63 -0.75
C ASN A 80 -13.34 -8.13 -0.96
N LYS A 81 -12.70 -7.35 -0.09
CA LYS A 81 -12.47 -5.94 -0.38
C LYS A 81 -11.54 -5.87 -1.57
N THR A 82 -12.13 -5.66 -2.74
CA THR A 82 -11.40 -5.46 -3.97
C THR A 82 -11.50 -4.00 -4.37
N GLY A 83 -10.44 -3.53 -5.00
CA GLY A 83 -10.34 -2.17 -5.53
C GLY A 83 -10.01 -2.21 -7.01
N ARG A 84 -9.72 -1.05 -7.58
CA ARG A 84 -9.21 -1.00 -8.96
C ARG A 84 -7.85 -1.69 -9.07
N TYR A 85 -7.02 -1.55 -8.03
CA TYR A 85 -5.66 -2.11 -7.99
C TYR A 85 -5.48 -3.25 -6.97
N VAL A 86 -6.47 -3.45 -6.10
CA VAL A 86 -6.43 -4.46 -5.02
C VAL A 86 -7.24 -5.68 -5.43
N ASP A 87 -6.58 -6.83 -5.48
CA ASP A 87 -7.18 -8.13 -5.80
C ASP A 87 -7.93 -8.72 -4.60
N GLN A 88 -7.33 -8.65 -3.42
CA GLN A 88 -7.90 -9.16 -2.18
C GLN A 88 -7.31 -8.43 -0.97
N ILE A 89 -8.09 -8.37 0.11
CA ILE A 89 -7.60 -8.04 1.45
C ILE A 89 -8.01 -9.18 2.38
N ASP A 90 -7.05 -9.67 3.16
CA ASP A 90 -7.28 -10.73 4.15
C ASP A 90 -6.79 -10.29 5.53
N VAL A 91 -7.29 -10.95 6.57
CA VAL A 91 -6.83 -10.77 7.95
C VAL A 91 -6.39 -12.11 8.49
N SER A 92 -5.18 -12.17 9.05
CA SER A 92 -4.65 -13.35 9.73
C SER A 92 -3.97 -12.93 11.02
N ASN A 93 -4.45 -13.45 12.16
CA ASN A 93 -3.96 -13.10 13.49
C ASN A 93 -3.83 -11.58 13.72
N GLY A 94 -4.84 -10.80 13.32
CA GLY A 94 -4.85 -9.33 13.41
C GLY A 94 -4.04 -8.60 12.33
N THR A 95 -3.11 -9.26 11.63
CA THR A 95 -2.37 -8.67 10.52
C THR A 95 -3.27 -8.57 9.28
N ILE A 96 -3.42 -7.36 8.74
CA ILE A 96 -4.15 -7.14 7.49
C ILE A 96 -3.17 -7.28 6.33
N THR A 97 -3.46 -8.15 5.37
CA THR A 97 -2.65 -8.33 4.15
C THR A 97 -3.44 -7.86 2.94
N ILE A 98 -2.88 -6.88 2.22
CA ILE A 98 -3.44 -6.34 0.98
C ILE A 98 -2.67 -6.96 -0.19
N THR A 99 -3.36 -7.64 -1.10
CA THR A 99 -2.78 -8.21 -2.32
C THR A 99 -3.15 -7.33 -3.52
N TYR A 100 -2.16 -6.87 -4.27
CA TYR A 100 -2.35 -6.10 -5.49
C TYR A 100 -2.45 -7.03 -6.71
N GLY A 101 -3.31 -6.73 -7.67
CA GLY A 101 -3.55 -7.60 -8.83
C GLY A 101 -4.19 -6.82 -9.97
N ASN A 102 -5.51 -6.97 -10.16
CA ASN A 102 -6.41 -6.21 -11.05
C ASN A 102 -5.71 -5.34 -12.14
N ASP A 103 -5.96 -4.03 -12.14
CA ASP A 103 -5.32 -3.06 -13.04
C ASP A 103 -4.00 -2.52 -12.47
N ALA A 104 -3.42 -3.20 -11.47
CA ALA A 104 -2.19 -2.73 -10.83
C ALA A 104 -1.05 -2.75 -11.85
N HIS A 105 -0.11 -1.82 -11.69
CA HIS A 105 1.07 -1.79 -12.53
C HIS A 105 1.85 -3.10 -12.39
N SER A 106 2.44 -3.60 -13.48
CA SER A 106 3.16 -4.88 -13.51
C SER A 106 4.23 -5.03 -12.42
N ASN A 107 4.87 -3.93 -12.03
CA ASN A 107 5.88 -3.86 -10.97
C ASN A 107 5.35 -4.11 -9.54
N ILE A 108 4.03 -4.15 -9.33
CA ILE A 108 3.39 -4.47 -8.05
C ILE A 108 2.28 -5.51 -8.18
N GLN A 109 2.05 -6.05 -9.37
CA GLN A 109 1.06 -7.09 -9.56
C GLN A 109 1.48 -8.33 -8.77
N THR A 110 0.53 -8.94 -8.05
CA THR A 110 0.68 -10.03 -7.07
C THR A 110 1.49 -9.70 -5.82
N PHE A 111 1.96 -8.47 -5.66
CA PHE A 111 2.67 -8.07 -4.45
C PHE A 111 1.69 -7.78 -3.32
N THR A 112 2.23 -7.81 -2.10
CA THR A 112 1.50 -7.72 -0.85
C THR A 112 2.02 -6.57 -0.01
N LEU A 113 1.11 -5.87 0.68
CA LEU A 113 1.42 -4.90 1.72
C LEU A 113 0.69 -5.33 3.00
N SER A 114 1.42 -5.50 4.09
CA SER A 114 0.85 -5.81 5.40
C SER A 114 0.70 -4.59 6.30
N LEU A 115 -0.32 -4.65 7.15
CA LEU A 115 -0.53 -3.75 8.28
C LEU A 115 -0.50 -4.62 9.54
N ARG A 116 0.52 -4.43 10.35
CA ARG A 116 0.74 -5.19 11.58
C ARG A 116 0.24 -4.37 12.77
N PRO A 117 -0.66 -4.92 13.61
CA PRO A 117 -1.10 -4.22 14.81
C PRO A 117 -0.17 -4.51 15.99
N PHE A 118 -0.07 -3.54 16.89
CA PHE A 118 0.64 -3.61 18.16
C PHE A 118 -0.22 -2.93 19.22
N VAL A 119 0.07 -3.19 20.49
CA VAL A 119 -0.53 -2.48 21.61
C VAL A 119 0.52 -1.66 22.34
N ASN A 120 0.25 -0.38 22.61
CA ASN A 120 1.14 0.45 23.42
C ASN A 120 0.91 0.24 24.93
N VAL A 121 1.72 0.89 25.77
CA VAL A 121 1.55 0.86 27.23
C VAL A 121 0.20 1.38 27.75
N ASN A 122 -0.51 2.19 26.96
CA ASN A 122 -1.85 2.69 27.27
C ASN A 122 -2.96 1.73 26.83
N GLN A 123 -2.61 0.55 26.29
CA GLN A 123 -3.52 -0.42 25.68
C GLN A 123 -4.23 0.10 24.42
N ASP A 124 -3.70 1.13 23.78
CA ASP A 124 -4.17 1.57 22.46
C ASP A 124 -3.53 0.71 21.36
N ILE A 125 -4.32 0.43 20.33
CA ILE A 125 -3.83 -0.29 19.15
C ILE A 125 -3.13 0.69 18.21
N VAL A 126 -1.84 0.46 18.01
CA VAL A 126 -0.98 1.18 17.07
C VAL A 126 -0.62 0.27 15.89
N TRP A 127 -0.40 0.84 14.71
CA TRP A 127 -0.22 0.07 13.48
C TRP A 127 1.13 0.38 12.84
N ALA A 128 1.92 -0.64 12.53
CA ALA A 128 3.03 -0.51 11.60
C ALA A 128 2.57 -0.92 10.20
N CYS A 129 2.96 -0.13 9.20
CA CYS A 129 2.67 -0.42 7.80
C CYS A 129 3.90 -1.00 7.12
N GLY A 130 3.72 -2.03 6.31
CA GLY A 130 4.77 -2.59 5.49
C GLY A 130 6.00 -2.99 6.30
N ASP A 131 7.15 -2.50 5.83
CA ASP A 131 8.46 -2.71 6.46
C ASP A 131 8.77 -1.66 7.54
N ALA A 132 7.81 -0.81 7.93
CA ALA A 132 8.02 0.13 9.02
C ALA A 132 8.34 -0.62 10.31
N ASP A 133 9.26 -0.06 11.08
CA ASP A 133 9.66 -0.59 12.37
C ASP A 133 8.47 -0.61 13.33
N GLN A 134 8.54 -1.52 14.30
CA GLN A 134 7.60 -1.55 15.41
C GLN A 134 7.63 -0.19 16.14
N PRO A 135 6.46 0.39 16.48
CA PRO A 135 6.42 1.61 17.28
C PRO A 135 7.10 1.42 18.65
N ASP A 136 7.81 2.46 19.11
CA ASP A 136 8.43 2.44 20.44
C ASP A 136 7.39 2.15 21.53
N ASP A 137 7.81 1.41 22.56
CA ASP A 137 6.97 1.11 23.74
C ASP A 137 5.63 0.41 23.39
N SER A 138 5.68 -0.46 22.37
CA SER A 138 4.56 -1.30 21.95
C SER A 138 4.93 -2.78 22.03
N SER A 139 3.94 -3.65 22.20
CA SER A 139 4.08 -5.10 22.14
C SER A 139 3.14 -5.69 21.10
N ASP A 140 3.58 -6.77 20.47
CA ASP A 140 2.83 -7.47 19.43
C ASP A 140 1.73 -8.33 20.07
N THR A 141 1.81 -8.61 21.37
CA THR A 141 0.83 -9.41 22.11
C THR A 141 -0.05 -8.51 23.00
N PRO A 142 -1.37 -8.48 22.77
CA PRO A 142 -2.34 -8.08 23.77
C PRO A 142 -2.26 -9.07 24.93
N ASP A 143 -1.87 -8.60 26.11
CA ASP A 143 -1.90 -9.34 27.39
C ASP A 143 -1.34 -10.79 27.35
N GLY A 144 -0.25 -11.02 26.63
CA GLY A 144 0.40 -12.35 26.55
C GLY A 144 -0.27 -13.37 25.63
N GLY A 145 -1.20 -12.93 24.77
CA GLY A 145 -1.82 -13.73 23.70
C GLY A 145 -0.87 -14.13 22.56
N THR A 146 -1.42 -14.70 21.49
CA THR A 146 -0.64 -15.10 20.31
C THR A 146 -0.05 -13.89 19.60
N ILE A 147 1.22 -14.03 19.17
CA ILE A 147 1.89 -13.00 18.37
C ILE A 147 1.15 -12.92 17.01
N PRO A 148 0.80 -11.71 16.53
CA PRO A 148 0.33 -11.50 15.17
C PRO A 148 1.44 -12.01 14.27
N SER A 149 1.21 -13.17 13.68
CA SER A 149 2.19 -13.82 12.83
C SER A 149 2.66 -12.85 11.74
N ASP A 150 3.90 -13.00 11.29
CA ASP A 150 4.41 -12.47 10.02
C ASP A 150 3.65 -13.03 8.79
N ALA A 151 2.40 -13.45 8.96
CA ALA A 151 1.48 -13.87 7.92
C ALA A 151 1.19 -12.67 7.03
N GLY A 152 1.92 -12.60 5.93
CA GLY A 152 1.81 -11.54 4.92
C GLY A 152 3.03 -10.63 4.88
N ALA A 153 4.24 -11.18 4.76
CA ALA A 153 5.43 -10.38 4.48
C ALA A 153 5.15 -9.38 3.35
N THR A 154 5.53 -8.11 3.58
CA THR A 154 5.40 -7.08 2.56
C THR A 154 6.39 -7.38 1.45
N THR A 155 5.88 -7.46 0.22
CA THR A 155 6.70 -7.70 -0.99
C THR A 155 6.74 -6.49 -1.91
N VAL A 156 5.90 -5.49 -1.65
CA VAL A 156 5.98 -4.18 -2.33
C VAL A 156 7.30 -3.51 -1.96
N LEU A 157 8.10 -3.18 -2.97
CA LEU A 157 9.39 -2.50 -2.77
C LEU A 157 9.20 -1.13 -2.11
N GLY A 158 10.11 -0.78 -1.19
CA GLY A 158 10.11 0.49 -0.47
C GLY A 158 9.91 1.73 -1.36
N LYS A 159 10.49 1.78 -2.56
CA LYS A 159 10.32 2.92 -3.50
C LYS A 159 8.85 3.17 -3.91
N TYR A 160 8.04 2.12 -3.95
CA TYR A 160 6.62 2.16 -4.30
C TYR A 160 5.72 2.37 -3.08
N MET A 161 6.24 2.25 -1.87
CA MET A 161 5.47 2.48 -0.65
C MET A 161 5.50 3.96 -0.22
N PRO A 162 4.46 4.45 0.48
CA PRO A 162 4.53 5.71 1.24
C PRO A 162 5.66 5.66 2.27
N THR A 163 6.16 6.82 2.68
CA THR A 163 7.27 6.91 3.66
C THR A 163 6.91 6.28 5.01
N SER A 164 5.65 6.32 5.41
CA SER A 164 5.13 5.70 6.64
C SER A 164 5.12 4.17 6.63
N CYS A 165 5.38 3.54 5.48
CA CYS A 165 5.36 2.09 5.30
C CYS A 165 6.75 1.51 5.02
N ARG A 166 7.80 2.33 5.13
CA ARG A 166 9.19 1.93 4.87
C ARG A 166 9.92 1.77 6.19
N ALA A 167 10.87 0.85 6.24
CA ALA A 167 11.86 0.78 7.32
C ALA A 167 12.58 2.13 7.45
N THR A 168 12.88 2.53 8.68
CA THR A 168 13.76 3.68 8.90
C THR A 168 15.20 3.32 8.45
N PRO A 169 15.90 4.26 7.78
CA PRO A 169 17.24 4.00 7.24
C PRO A 169 18.34 3.90 8.32
#